data_AF-A0A662BM13-F1
#
_entry.id   AF-A0A662BM13-F1
#
_cell.length_a   1.000
_cell.length_b   1.000
_cell.length_c   1.000
_cell.angle_alpha   90.00
_cell.angle_beta   90.00
_cell.angle_gamma   90.00
#
_symmetry.space_group_name_H-M   'P 1'
#
loop_
_entity.id
_entity.type
_entity.pdbx_description
1 polymer ?
#
loop_
_entity_poly.entity_id
_entity_poly.type
_entity_poly.pdbx_seq_one_letter_code
_entity_poly.pdbx_strand_id
1 'polypeptide(L)'
;MVATEINEILKPKKVIIVSSAKCRNELPFQYKFQKAIPIYRIIPKWLIKKSTFIVQPLFEPDRKKEKETCIAMLKDKDPVFLKRTIEMIVNWNRVDYDPDIIHIHGDNDHTIPIKNIKYNYLIDGGSHMMILTRTREIENILITLMQD
;
A
#
# COMPACT_ATOMS: atom_id res chain seq x y z
N MET A 1 -1.09 6.77 2.59
CA MET A 1 -0.25 7.08 3.78
C MET A 1 0.42 8.45 3.64
N VAL A 2 1.53 8.60 2.90
CA VAL A 2 2.24 9.90 2.79
C VAL A 2 1.34 11.00 2.24
N ALA A 3 0.60 10.74 1.16
CA ALA A 3 -0.38 11.69 0.63
C ALA A 3 -1.44 12.09 1.66
N THR A 4 -1.83 11.18 2.55
CA THR A 4 -2.79 11.46 3.64
C THR A 4 -2.21 12.40 4.69
N GLU A 5 -0.93 12.24 5.05
CA GLU A 5 -0.24 13.17 5.96
C GLU A 5 -0.05 14.55 5.32
N ILE A 6 0.36 14.57 4.06
CA ILE A 6 0.63 15.81 3.33
C ILE A 6 -0.67 16.59 3.08
N ASN A 7 -1.81 15.91 2.96
CA ASN A 7 -3.12 16.54 2.74
C ASN A 7 -3.44 17.63 3.77
N GLU A 8 -3.19 17.36 5.06
CA GLU A 8 -3.48 18.32 6.14
C GLU A 8 -2.58 19.56 6.11
N ILE A 9 -1.38 19.41 5.55
CA ILE A 9 -0.38 20.48 5.49
C ILE A 9 -0.60 21.35 4.25
N LEU A 10 -0.70 20.72 3.08
CA LEU A 10 -0.72 21.42 1.79
C LEU A 10 -2.13 21.74 1.30
N LYS A 11 -3.16 21.06 1.82
CA LYS A 11 -4.57 21.24 1.42
C LYS A 11 -4.74 21.28 -0.11
N PRO A 12 -4.23 20.27 -0.84
CA PRO A 12 -4.37 20.22 -2.29
C PRO A 12 -5.85 20.17 -2.69
N LYS A 13 -6.17 20.62 -3.91
CA LYS A 13 -7.55 20.57 -4.45
C LYS A 13 -8.12 19.14 -4.44
N LYS A 14 -7.28 18.13 -4.65
CA LYS A 14 -7.69 16.73 -4.75
C LYS A 14 -6.57 15.80 -4.28
N VAL A 15 -6.91 14.80 -3.48
CA VAL A 15 -6.00 13.71 -3.10
C VAL A 15 -6.58 12.41 -3.56
N ILE A 16 -5.84 11.71 -4.42
CA ILE A 16 -6.20 10.38 -4.91
C ILE A 16 -5.12 9.41 -4.45
N ILE A 17 -5.53 8.32 -3.81
CA ILE A 17 -4.65 7.22 -3.43
C ILE A 17 -5.13 5.92 -4.08
N VAL A 18 -4.18 5.03 -4.39
CA VAL A 18 -4.43 3.75 -5.04
C VAL A 18 -3.73 2.66 -4.24
N SER A 19 -4.43 1.55 -3.97
CA SER A 19 -3.88 0.40 -3.22
C SER A 19 -3.17 0.82 -1.92
N SER A 20 -3.78 1.70 -1.13
CA SER A 20 -3.11 2.33 0.02
C SER A 20 -3.97 2.29 1.28
N ALA A 21 -3.54 3.02 2.30
CA ALA A 21 -4.28 3.23 3.54
C ALA A 21 -4.28 4.71 3.90
N LYS A 22 -5.42 5.17 4.42
CA LYS A 22 -5.68 6.53 4.91
C LYS A 22 -5.39 6.68 6.41
N CYS A 23 -5.63 5.63 7.18
CA CYS A 23 -5.24 5.60 8.59
C CYS A 23 -4.78 4.20 9.03
N ARG A 24 -4.29 4.12 10.27
CA ARG A 24 -3.84 2.87 10.89
C ARG A 24 -4.92 1.79 10.96
N ASN A 25 -6.19 2.17 11.09
CA ASN A 25 -7.27 1.20 11.21
C ASN A 25 -7.47 0.39 9.91
N GLU A 26 -7.10 0.99 8.78
CA GLU A 26 -7.08 0.37 7.46
C GLU A 26 -5.94 -0.65 7.28
N LEU A 27 -4.93 -0.63 8.15
CA LEU A 27 -3.80 -1.57 8.06
C LEU A 27 -4.18 -3.00 8.46
N PRO A 28 -3.54 -4.01 7.85
CA PRO A 28 -3.63 -5.40 8.26
C PRO A 28 -3.30 -5.60 9.75
N PHE A 29 -3.90 -6.62 10.36
CA PHE A 29 -3.71 -6.93 11.78
C PHE A 29 -2.23 -7.16 12.14
N GLN A 30 -1.43 -7.73 11.25
CA GLN A 30 -0.01 -8.01 11.48
C GLN A 30 0.78 -6.72 11.79
N TYR A 31 0.49 -5.61 11.11
CA TYR A 31 1.14 -4.32 11.38
C TYR A 31 0.67 -3.71 12.72
N LYS A 32 -0.61 -3.91 13.07
CA LYS A 32 -1.16 -3.48 14.36
C LYS A 32 -0.52 -4.24 15.52
N PHE A 33 -0.38 -5.56 15.39
CA PHE A 33 0.29 -6.42 16.35
C PHE A 33 1.78 -6.06 16.53
N GLN A 34 2.50 -5.81 15.43
CA GLN A 34 3.92 -5.47 15.49
C GLN A 34 4.23 -4.14 16.18
N LYS A 35 3.24 -3.28 16.45
CA LYS A 35 3.43 -2.10 17.30
C LYS A 35 3.49 -2.47 18.79
N ALA A 36 2.68 -3.45 19.21
CA ALA A 36 2.73 -3.96 20.58
C ALA A 36 3.95 -4.86 20.79
N ILE A 37 4.25 -5.72 19.82
CA ILE A 37 5.37 -6.68 19.87
C ILE A 37 6.24 -6.49 18.62
N PRO A 38 7.28 -5.65 18.66
CA PRO A 38 8.03 -5.21 17.49
C PRO A 38 9.08 -6.24 17.02
N ILE A 39 8.62 -7.40 16.56
CA ILE A 39 9.47 -8.50 16.08
C ILE A 39 10.40 -8.04 14.94
N TYR A 40 9.95 -7.15 14.06
CA TYR A 40 10.80 -6.59 12.99
C TYR A 40 12.10 -5.93 13.48
N ARG A 41 12.17 -5.46 14.74
CA ARG A 41 13.37 -4.80 15.28
C ARG A 41 14.53 -5.76 15.44
N ILE A 42 14.26 -6.99 15.87
CA ILE A 42 15.30 -8.02 16.09
C ILE A 42 15.72 -8.72 14.79
N ILE A 43 14.87 -8.69 13.75
CA ILE A 43 15.21 -9.31 12.46
C ILE A 43 16.29 -8.46 11.75
N PRO A 44 17.42 -9.07 11.33
CA PRO A 44 18.44 -8.38 10.55
C PRO A 44 17.89 -7.86 9.22
N LYS A 45 18.34 -6.67 8.78
CA LYS A 45 17.87 -6.02 7.54
C LYS A 45 17.99 -6.91 6.29
N TRP A 46 19.08 -7.68 6.18
CA TRP A 46 19.30 -8.58 5.05
C TRP A 46 18.28 -9.73 5.02
N LEU A 47 17.85 -10.20 6.20
CA LEU A 47 16.86 -11.26 6.32
C LEU A 47 15.47 -10.75 5.95
N ILE A 48 15.13 -9.51 6.33
CA ILE A 48 13.91 -8.83 5.87
C ILE A 48 13.88 -8.80 4.34
N LYS A 49 14.95 -8.31 3.69
CA LYS A 49 15.04 -8.28 2.21
C LYS A 49 14.89 -9.68 1.61
N LYS A 50 15.58 -10.69 2.16
CA LYS A 50 15.46 -12.08 1.68
C LYS A 50 14.03 -12.61 1.82
N SER A 51 13.36 -12.36 2.95
CA SER A 51 11.98 -12.79 3.17
C SER A 51 11.00 -12.15 2.19
N THR A 52 11.20 -10.88 1.79
CA THR A 52 10.30 -10.23 0.81
C THR A 52 10.25 -10.96 -0.52
N PHE A 53 11.36 -11.55 -1.00
CA PHE A 53 11.36 -12.37 -2.21
C PHE A 53 10.58 -13.68 -2.07
N ILE A 54 10.56 -14.24 -0.85
CA ILE A 54 9.93 -15.53 -0.57
C ILE A 54 8.42 -15.35 -0.37
N VAL A 55 8.01 -14.30 0.33
CA VAL A 55 6.61 -14.08 0.70
C VAL A 55 5.81 -13.30 -0.33
N GLN A 56 6.47 -12.58 -1.25
CA GLN A 56 5.80 -11.83 -2.34
C GLN A 56 4.69 -12.63 -3.04
N PRO A 57 4.85 -13.92 -3.40
CA PRO A 57 3.80 -14.68 -4.07
C PRO A 57 2.52 -14.89 -3.26
N LEU A 58 2.59 -14.76 -1.93
CA LEU A 58 1.43 -14.89 -1.05
C LEU A 58 0.60 -13.60 -1.01
N PHE A 59 1.26 -12.45 -1.16
CA PHE A 59 0.64 -11.13 -1.02
C PHE A 59 0.28 -10.46 -2.34
N GLU A 60 0.73 -11.03 -3.47
CA GLU A 60 0.58 -10.39 -4.76
C GLU A 60 0.12 -11.39 -5.85
N PRO A 61 -1.20 -11.54 -6.04
CA PRO A 61 -1.75 -12.48 -7.01
C PRO A 61 -1.39 -12.13 -8.45
N ASP A 62 -1.17 -10.84 -8.75
CA ASP A 62 -0.85 -10.38 -10.10
C ASP A 62 0.64 -10.35 -10.41
N ARG A 63 1.52 -10.78 -9.48
CA ARG A 63 2.99 -10.72 -9.67
C ARG A 63 3.48 -11.36 -10.96
N LYS A 64 2.74 -12.33 -11.51
CA LYS A 64 3.13 -13.04 -12.75
C LYS A 64 2.91 -12.17 -13.98
N LYS A 65 1.98 -11.22 -13.94
CA LYS A 65 1.69 -10.27 -15.04
C LYS A 65 2.87 -9.31 -15.25
N GLU A 66 3.52 -8.88 -14.17
CA GLU A 66 4.64 -7.94 -14.18
C GLU A 66 5.86 -8.48 -13.39
N LYS A 67 6.23 -9.74 -13.66
CA LYS A 67 7.22 -10.47 -12.86
C LYS A 67 8.59 -9.82 -12.87
N GLU A 68 9.08 -9.42 -14.04
CA GLU A 68 10.41 -8.85 -14.22
C GLU A 68 10.52 -7.52 -13.47
N THR A 69 9.56 -6.62 -13.69
CA THR A 69 9.40 -5.35 -12.98
C THR A 69 9.39 -5.57 -11.47
N CYS A 70 8.59 -6.51 -10.98
CA CYS A 70 8.47 -6.74 -9.54
C CYS A 70 9.77 -7.30 -8.93
N ILE A 71 10.45 -8.22 -9.62
CA ILE A 71 11.76 -8.74 -9.19
C ILE A 71 12.81 -7.62 -9.20
N ALA A 72 12.83 -6.77 -10.23
CA ALA A 72 13.75 -5.64 -10.33
C ALA A 72 13.55 -4.68 -9.15
N MET A 73 12.30 -4.29 -8.86
CA MET A 73 11.97 -3.43 -7.72
C MET A 73 12.43 -4.03 -6.38
N LEU A 74 12.23 -5.34 -6.16
CA LEU A 74 12.68 -5.98 -4.92
C LEU A 74 14.21 -6.09 -4.82
N LYS A 75 14.90 -6.30 -5.95
CA LYS A 75 16.37 -6.34 -6.01
C LYS A 75 16.97 -4.98 -5.68
N ASP A 76 16.39 -3.92 -6.24
CA ASP A 76 16.87 -2.55 -6.09
C ASP A 76 16.65 -1.98 -4.68
N LYS A 77 15.63 -2.44 -3.95
CA LYS A 77 15.35 -1.99 -2.59
C LYS A 77 16.54 -2.22 -1.65
N ASP A 78 17.04 -1.14 -1.06
CA ASP A 78 18.05 -1.20 -0.01
C ASP A 78 17.49 -1.85 1.28
N PRO A 79 18.21 -2.80 1.94
CA PRO A 79 17.76 -3.43 3.17
C PRO A 79 17.53 -2.47 4.34
N VAL A 80 18.33 -1.39 4.46
CA VAL A 80 18.16 -0.37 5.50
C VAL A 80 16.87 0.40 5.26
N PHE A 81 16.63 0.81 4.01
CA PHE A 81 15.38 1.44 3.59
C PHE A 81 14.17 0.56 3.94
N LEU A 82 14.18 -0.71 3.55
CA LEU A 82 13.10 -1.66 3.86
C LEU A 82 12.80 -1.74 5.36
N LYS A 83 13.83 -1.91 6.19
CA LYS A 83 13.66 -2.01 7.64
C LYS A 83 13.10 -0.72 8.24
N ARG A 84 13.57 0.44 7.78
CA ARG A 84 13.06 1.75 8.20
C ARG A 84 11.61 1.97 7.78
N THR A 85 11.23 1.60 6.56
CA THR A 85 9.85 1.73 6.07
C THR A 85 8.89 0.85 6.88
N ILE A 86 9.28 -0.37 7.24
CA ILE A 86 8.48 -1.21 8.16
C ILE A 86 8.30 -0.51 9.51
N GLU A 87 9.37 0.06 10.08
CA GLU A 87 9.28 0.81 11.33
C GLU A 87 8.31 1.99 11.23
N MET A 88 8.34 2.75 10.14
CA MET A 88 7.43 3.87 9.90
C MET A 88 5.97 3.42 9.81
N ILE A 89 5.68 2.38 9.03
CA ILE A 89 4.31 1.85 8.88
C ILE A 89 3.80 1.30 10.21
N VAL A 90 4.63 0.50 10.90
CA VAL A 90 4.26 -0.10 12.19
C VAL A 90 4.00 0.97 13.24
N ASN A 91 4.74 2.08 13.25
CA ASN A 91 4.55 3.17 14.22
C ASN A 91 3.64 4.29 13.74
N TRP A 92 3.01 4.16 12.56
CA TRP A 92 2.13 5.18 12.03
C TRP A 92 0.87 5.38 12.90
N ASN A 93 0.70 6.56 13.50
CA ASN A 93 -0.27 6.78 14.59
C ASN A 93 -1.60 7.40 14.15
N ARG A 94 -1.76 7.75 12.87
CA ARG A 94 -2.99 8.34 12.35
C ARG A 94 -4.18 7.39 12.54
N VAL A 95 -5.27 7.85 13.14
CA VAL A 95 -6.48 7.05 13.42
C VAL A 95 -7.68 7.50 12.59
N ASP A 96 -7.68 8.75 12.15
CA ASP A 96 -8.67 9.42 11.32
C ASP A 96 -8.05 9.91 10.02
N TYR A 97 -8.88 10.36 9.09
CA TYR A 97 -8.44 10.89 7.81
C TYR A 97 -9.52 11.80 7.23
N ASP A 98 -9.09 12.68 6.33
CA ASP A 98 -9.98 13.56 5.58
C ASP A 98 -10.92 12.74 4.67
N PRO A 99 -12.26 12.84 4.83
CA PRO A 99 -13.22 12.11 4.01
C PRO A 99 -13.16 12.47 2.52
N ASP A 100 -12.57 13.61 2.15
CA ASP A 100 -12.43 14.05 0.75
C ASP A 100 -11.28 13.33 0.02
N ILE A 101 -10.47 12.53 0.73
CA ILE A 101 -9.46 11.67 0.09
C ILE A 101 -10.17 10.59 -0.72
N ILE A 102 -9.94 10.60 -2.02
CA ILE A 102 -10.48 9.62 -2.96
C ILE A 102 -9.59 8.39 -2.95
N HIS A 103 -10.18 7.23 -2.69
CA HIS A 103 -9.48 5.95 -2.62
C HIS A 103 -9.98 4.96 -3.68
N ILE A 104 -9.06 4.55 -4.56
CA ILE A 104 -9.25 3.46 -5.52
C ILE A 104 -8.59 2.21 -4.93
N HIS A 105 -9.37 1.15 -4.71
CA HIS A 105 -8.86 -0.08 -4.09
C HIS A 105 -9.32 -1.33 -4.84
N GLY A 106 -8.55 -2.41 -4.71
CA GLY A 106 -8.88 -3.71 -5.31
C GLY A 106 -9.40 -4.69 -4.26
N ASP A 107 -10.36 -5.54 -4.62
CA ASP A 107 -10.91 -6.57 -3.71
C ASP A 107 -9.97 -7.77 -3.49
N ASN A 108 -9.01 -7.98 -4.38
CA ASN A 108 -8.02 -9.04 -4.35
C ASN A 108 -6.65 -8.53 -3.84
N ASP A 109 -6.61 -7.37 -3.17
CA ASP A 109 -5.41 -6.86 -2.50
C ASP A 109 -5.13 -7.66 -1.21
N HIS A 110 -4.12 -8.53 -1.24
CA HIS A 110 -3.70 -9.29 -0.06
C HIS A 110 -2.70 -8.53 0.83
N THR A 111 -2.11 -7.43 0.34
CA THR A 111 -1.16 -6.60 1.09
C THR A 111 -1.90 -5.65 2.04
N ILE A 112 -2.98 -5.03 1.57
CA ILE A 112 -3.91 -4.21 2.34
C ILE A 112 -5.34 -4.71 2.07
N PRO A 113 -5.82 -5.71 2.85
CA PRO A 113 -7.11 -6.35 2.59
C PRO A 113 -8.30 -5.40 2.61
N ILE A 114 -9.14 -5.50 1.59
CA ILE A 114 -10.35 -4.68 1.39
C ILE A 114 -11.28 -4.63 2.60
N LYS A 115 -11.34 -5.70 3.41
CA LYS A 115 -12.17 -5.76 4.63
C LYS A 115 -11.91 -4.66 5.65
N ASN A 116 -10.74 -4.01 5.59
CA ASN A 116 -10.39 -2.90 6.48
C ASN A 116 -10.55 -1.53 5.80
N ILE A 117 -10.87 -1.49 4.51
CA ILE A 117 -10.78 -0.29 3.67
C ILE A 117 -12.15 0.33 3.45
N LYS A 118 -12.24 1.65 3.64
CA LYS A 118 -13.29 2.45 3.00
C LYS A 118 -12.77 2.99 1.68
N TYR A 119 -13.48 2.72 0.59
CA TYR A 119 -13.07 3.07 -0.77
C TYR A 119 -14.17 3.90 -1.46
N ASN A 120 -13.77 4.65 -2.48
CA ASN A 120 -14.68 5.37 -3.38
C ASN A 120 -14.87 4.58 -4.67
N TYR A 121 -13.81 3.94 -5.15
CA TYR A 121 -13.81 3.11 -6.36
C TYR A 121 -13.23 1.74 -6.06
N LEU A 122 -13.93 0.70 -6.52
CA LEU A 122 -13.51 -0.69 -6.40
C LEU A 122 -13.08 -1.23 -7.78
N ILE A 123 -11.93 -1.88 -7.83
CA ILE A 123 -11.48 -2.64 -9.00
C ILE A 123 -11.73 -4.12 -8.73
N ASP A 124 -12.65 -4.72 -9.50
CA ASP A 124 -12.99 -6.14 -9.40
C ASP A 124 -11.80 -7.03 -9.82
N GLY A 125 -11.46 -7.99 -8.96
CA GLY A 125 -10.24 -8.78 -9.06
C GLY A 125 -8.94 -7.97 -8.95
N GLY A 126 -9.00 -6.71 -8.48
CA GLY A 126 -7.86 -5.80 -8.38
C GLY A 126 -6.90 -6.22 -7.26
N SER A 127 -5.62 -6.40 -7.58
CA SER A 127 -4.55 -6.71 -6.63
C SER A 127 -3.90 -5.44 -6.04
N HIS A 128 -2.92 -5.58 -5.14
CA HIS A 128 -2.14 -4.43 -4.68
C HIS A 128 -1.37 -3.77 -5.84
N MET A 129 -0.83 -4.57 -6.75
CA MET A 129 -0.13 -4.12 -7.96
C MET A 129 -1.04 -3.63 -9.09
N MET A 130 -2.36 -3.48 -8.88
CA MET A 130 -3.30 -3.08 -9.94
C MET A 130 -2.92 -1.76 -10.65
N ILE A 131 -2.20 -0.85 -9.98
CA ILE A 131 -1.66 0.36 -10.62
C ILE A 131 -0.76 0.07 -11.83
N LEU A 132 -0.08 -1.09 -11.83
CA LEU A 132 0.73 -1.56 -12.94
C LEU A 132 -0.01 -2.56 -13.84
N THR A 133 -0.93 -3.36 -13.29
CA THR A 133 -1.54 -4.49 -14.02
C THR A 133 -2.94 -4.23 -14.56
N ARG A 134 -3.59 -3.15 -14.14
CA ARG A 134 -4.95 -2.72 -14.52
C ARG A 134 -4.98 -1.26 -15.01
N THR A 135 -3.94 -0.86 -15.75
CA THR A 135 -3.69 0.54 -16.13
C THR A 135 -4.88 1.25 -16.77
N ARG A 136 -5.55 0.62 -17.76
CA ARG A 136 -6.70 1.22 -18.45
C ARG A 136 -7.89 1.51 -17.54
N GLU A 137 -8.20 0.61 -16.62
CA GLU A 137 -9.33 0.79 -15.69
C GLU A 137 -9.05 1.96 -14.75
N ILE A 138 -7.83 2.04 -14.23
CA ILE A 138 -7.40 3.12 -13.34
C ILE A 138 -7.31 4.45 -14.09
N GLU A 139 -6.75 4.45 -15.29
CA GLU A 139 -6.64 5.64 -16.15
C GLU A 139 -8.01 6.26 -16.41
N ASN A 140 -9.02 5.46 -16.77
CA ASN A 140 -10.38 5.94 -16.99
C ASN A 140 -10.95 6.63 -15.74
N ILE A 141 -10.79 6.02 -14.56
CA ILE A 141 -11.23 6.60 -13.30
C ILE A 141 -10.50 7.93 -13.02
N LEU A 142 -9.18 7.96 -13.21
CA LEU A 142 -8.37 9.16 -12.99
C LEU A 142 -8.76 10.30 -13.94
N ILE A 143 -9.01 10.01 -15.22
CA ILE A 143 -9.43 11.02 -16.19
C ILE A 143 -10.77 11.63 -15.78
N THR A 144 -11.76 10.81 -15.43
CA THR A 144 -13.05 11.29 -14.93
C THR A 144 -12.86 12.17 -13.69
N LEU A 145 -12.09 11.68 -12.72
CA LEU A 145 -11.80 12.42 -11.49
C LEU A 145 -11.01 13.71 -11.74
N MET A 146 -10.26 13.87 -12.82
CA MET A 146 -9.51 15.09 -13.10
C MET A 146 -10.32 16.15 -13.85
N GLN A 147 -11.44 15.77 -14.45
CA GLN A 147 -12.33 16.69 -15.17
C GLN A 147 -13.26 17.48 -14.24
N ASP A 148 -13.47 17.00 -13.02
CA ASP A 148 -14.19 17.68 -11.92
C ASP A 148 -13.29 18.67 -11.12
#